data_AF-A0A847VI04-F1
#
_entry.id   AF-A0A847VI04-F1
#
_cell.length_a   1.000
_cell.length_b   1.000
_cell.length_c   1.000
_cell.angle_alpha   90.00
_cell.angle_beta   90.00
_cell.angle_gamma   90.00
#
_symmetry.space_group_name_H-M   'P 1'
#
loop_
_entity.id
_entity.type
_entity.pdbx_description
1 polymer ?
#
loop_
_entity_poly.entity_id
_entity_poly.type
_entity_poly.pdbx_seq_one_letter_code
_entity_poly.pdbx_strand_id
1 'polypeptide(L)'
;MSPAFLPFALPEIGEDEIAEVVDTLRSGWITTGPKARRFEQDFAAFLGDASLQAVAVNSATAGLHLALEALGIGPGDEVITTTHTFTASAEVARYLGADVRLVDVDPVTFNIDPAAVETAIGPRTKAIVPVHYGGLAADMPHLLAIAARHGLKVVEDAAHALPTTVGGALVGTLASDATVFSFYATKTITTGEGGMLVTRNEALAARARVMRLHGISRDAFDRFTAKVPSWYYEIVAPGFKYNLTDIAAALGIQQLKKAHAFRQRRAEIAARYDAAFAAL
;
A
#
# COMPACT_ATOMS: atom_id res chain seq x y z
N MET A 1 1.85 -43.17 -0.15
CA MET A 1 1.35 -41.94 -0.80
C MET A 1 2.48 -40.95 -0.78
N SER A 2 2.92 -40.43 -1.93
CA SER A 2 3.85 -39.29 -1.91
C SER A 2 3.22 -38.16 -1.11
N PRO A 3 3.99 -37.43 -0.28
CA PRO A 3 3.45 -36.27 0.40
C PRO A 3 2.83 -35.34 -0.65
N ALA A 4 1.60 -34.88 -0.39
CA ALA A 4 0.94 -33.92 -1.26
C ALA A 4 1.84 -32.68 -1.36
N PHE A 5 2.04 -32.18 -2.59
CA PHE A 5 2.85 -30.99 -2.84
C PHE A 5 2.30 -29.82 -2.00
N LEU A 6 3.16 -29.19 -1.20
CA LEU A 6 2.81 -28.02 -0.40
C LEU A 6 3.12 -26.75 -1.21
N PRO A 7 2.10 -26.03 -1.73
CA PRO A 7 2.35 -24.80 -2.47
C PRO A 7 2.87 -23.69 -1.55
N PHE A 8 3.65 -22.77 -2.12
CA PHE A 8 4.18 -21.63 -1.37
C PHE A 8 3.06 -20.71 -0.85
N ALA A 9 2.05 -20.43 -1.67
CA ALA A 9 0.89 -19.64 -1.29
C ALA A 9 -0.34 -20.01 -2.12
N LEU A 10 -1.48 -20.15 -1.44
CA LEU A 10 -2.81 -20.17 -2.05
C LEU A 10 -3.66 -19.11 -1.35
N PRO A 11 -4.52 -18.38 -2.08
CA PRO A 11 -5.41 -17.40 -1.47
C PRO A 11 -6.51 -18.11 -0.66
N GLU A 12 -6.86 -17.54 0.49
CA GLU A 12 -7.96 -18.03 1.32
C GLU A 12 -9.25 -17.29 0.96
N ILE A 13 -10.06 -17.88 0.07
CA ILE A 13 -11.32 -17.32 -0.42
C ILE A 13 -12.48 -18.21 0.05
N GLY A 14 -13.51 -17.61 0.66
CA GLY A 14 -14.71 -18.30 1.11
C GLY A 14 -15.98 -17.82 0.41
N GLU A 15 -17.12 -18.34 0.87
CA GLU A 15 -18.44 -17.99 0.30
C GLU A 15 -18.79 -16.51 0.48
N ASP A 16 -18.34 -15.85 1.55
CA ASP A 16 -18.59 -14.42 1.75
C ASP A 16 -17.99 -13.57 0.62
N GLU A 17 -16.73 -13.85 0.25
CA GLU A 17 -16.04 -13.20 -0.86
C GLU A 17 -16.74 -13.47 -2.20
N ILE A 18 -17.11 -14.72 -2.45
CA ILE A 18 -17.78 -15.15 -3.69
C ILE A 18 -19.14 -14.46 -3.82
N ALA A 19 -19.94 -14.48 -2.76
CA ALA A 19 -21.26 -13.86 -2.74
C ALA A 19 -21.19 -12.34 -2.96
N GLU A 20 -20.23 -11.66 -2.32
CA GLU A 20 -20.04 -10.21 -2.47
C GLU A 20 -19.63 -9.83 -3.91
N VAL A 21 -18.80 -10.65 -4.57
CA VAL A 21 -18.43 -10.48 -5.99
C VAL A 21 -19.63 -10.72 -6.90
N VAL A 22 -20.41 -11.79 -6.67
CA VAL A 22 -21.61 -12.09 -7.47
C VAL A 22 -22.64 -10.97 -7.35
N ASP A 23 -22.82 -10.41 -6.16
CA ASP A 23 -23.65 -9.22 -5.94
C ASP A 23 -23.17 -8.03 -6.78
N THR A 24 -21.85 -7.76 -6.79
CA THR A 24 -21.27 -6.70 -7.64
C THR A 24 -21.57 -6.92 -9.12
N LEU A 25 -21.39 -8.14 -9.62
CA LEU A 25 -21.65 -8.47 -11.03
C LEU A 25 -23.12 -8.25 -11.43
N ARG A 26 -24.06 -8.35 -10.47
CA ARG A 26 -25.49 -8.10 -10.68
C ARG A 26 -25.88 -6.63 -10.56
N SER A 27 -25.03 -5.78 -10.00
CA SER A 27 -25.33 -4.38 -9.67
C SER A 27 -25.26 -3.38 -10.84
N GLY A 28 -24.58 -3.74 -11.93
CA GLY A 28 -24.19 -2.82 -13.01
C GLY A 28 -22.91 -2.02 -12.75
N TRP A 29 -22.32 -2.10 -11.55
CA TRP A 29 -21.08 -1.42 -11.16
C TRP A 29 -19.90 -2.39 -11.13
N ILE A 30 -19.25 -2.60 -12.27
CA ILE A 30 -18.13 -3.56 -12.39
C ILE A 30 -16.73 -2.93 -12.36
N THR A 31 -16.64 -1.61 -12.51
CA THR A 31 -15.41 -0.82 -12.32
C THR A 31 -15.50 -0.02 -11.01
N THR A 32 -14.68 1.00 -10.80
CA THR A 32 -14.73 1.83 -9.58
C THR A 32 -16.13 2.43 -9.40
N GLY A 33 -16.72 2.14 -8.25
CA GLY A 33 -18.07 2.53 -7.88
C GLY A 33 -18.27 2.52 -6.36
N PRO A 34 -19.50 2.24 -5.89
CA PRO A 34 -19.84 2.29 -4.47
C PRO A 34 -19.01 1.33 -3.59
N LYS A 35 -18.62 0.15 -4.08
CA LYS A 35 -17.86 -0.82 -3.26
C LYS A 35 -16.40 -0.44 -3.12
N ALA A 36 -15.77 0.15 -4.13
CA ALA A 36 -14.44 0.72 -4.00
C ALA A 36 -14.41 1.82 -2.92
N ARG A 37 -15.41 2.71 -2.92
CA ARG A 37 -15.55 3.76 -1.89
C ARG A 37 -15.79 3.16 -0.50
N ARG A 38 -16.66 2.15 -0.40
CA ARG A 38 -16.88 1.43 0.85
C ARG A 38 -15.60 0.78 1.35
N PHE A 39 -14.83 0.14 0.47
CA PHE A 39 -13.57 -0.49 0.86
C PHE A 39 -12.56 0.52 1.38
N GLU A 40 -12.45 1.70 0.77
CA GLU A 40 -11.63 2.80 1.30
C GLU A 40 -12.08 3.22 2.71
N GLN A 41 -13.39 3.38 2.92
CA GLN A 41 -13.96 3.75 4.23
C GLN A 41 -13.71 2.67 5.29
N ASP A 42 -14.00 1.41 4.95
CA ASP A 42 -13.80 0.26 5.82
C ASP A 42 -12.30 0.11 6.17
N PHE A 43 -11.38 0.41 5.24
CA PHE A 43 -9.94 0.36 5.49
C PHE A 43 -9.45 1.47 6.42
N ALA A 44 -9.92 2.71 6.24
CA ALA A 44 -9.62 3.79 7.18
C ALA A 44 -10.17 3.49 8.59
N ALA A 45 -11.39 2.94 8.66
CA ALA A 45 -11.98 2.50 9.93
C ALA A 45 -11.20 1.34 10.58
N PHE A 46 -10.71 0.39 9.78
CA PHE A 46 -9.86 -0.71 10.24
C PHE A 46 -8.56 -0.21 10.90
N LEU A 47 -7.95 0.84 10.35
CA LEU A 47 -6.77 1.49 10.94
C LEU A 47 -7.10 2.28 12.22
N GLY A 48 -8.38 2.52 12.51
CA GLY A 48 -8.83 3.12 13.76
C GLY A 48 -8.65 4.64 13.83
N ASP A 49 -8.43 5.31 12.70
CA ASP A 49 -8.17 6.75 12.66
C ASP A 49 -8.95 7.44 11.54
N ALA A 50 -9.96 8.22 11.94
CA ALA A 50 -10.86 8.92 11.02
C ALA A 50 -10.20 10.07 10.25
N SER A 51 -8.99 10.50 10.64
CA SER A 51 -8.23 11.51 9.90
C SER A 51 -7.51 10.91 8.68
N LEU A 52 -7.46 9.58 8.57
CA LEU A 52 -6.80 8.93 7.44
C LEU A 52 -7.69 8.93 6.20
N GLN A 53 -7.05 9.25 5.08
CA GLN A 53 -7.59 9.08 3.75
C GLN A 53 -7.06 7.79 3.17
N ALA A 54 -7.97 6.90 2.75
CA ALA A 54 -7.65 5.69 2.01
C ALA A 54 -8.01 5.88 0.54
N VAL A 55 -7.12 5.45 -0.36
CA VAL A 55 -7.28 5.54 -1.82
C VAL A 55 -6.96 4.18 -2.42
N ALA A 56 -8.01 3.49 -2.88
CA ALA A 56 -7.88 2.16 -3.46
C ALA A 56 -7.28 2.24 -4.87
N VAL A 57 -6.29 1.39 -5.13
CA VAL A 57 -5.56 1.33 -6.40
C VAL A 57 -5.44 -0.11 -6.87
N ASN A 58 -5.14 -0.32 -8.14
CA ASN A 58 -5.06 -1.65 -8.73
C ASN A 58 -3.82 -2.47 -8.32
N SER A 59 -2.84 -1.86 -7.63
CA SER A 59 -1.62 -2.51 -7.15
C SER A 59 -0.90 -1.64 -6.12
N ALA A 60 -0.05 -2.23 -5.27
CA ALA A 60 0.84 -1.45 -4.42
C ALA A 60 1.86 -0.62 -5.23
N THR A 61 2.33 -1.13 -6.37
CA THR A 61 3.19 -0.38 -7.30
C THR A 61 2.53 0.94 -7.73
N ALA A 62 1.24 0.89 -8.11
CA ALA A 62 0.48 2.08 -8.43
C ALA A 62 0.35 3.04 -7.24
N GLY A 63 0.11 2.52 -6.04
CA GLY A 63 0.04 3.32 -4.82
C GLY A 63 1.35 4.03 -4.51
N LEU A 64 2.48 3.33 -4.56
CA LEU A 64 3.81 3.89 -4.32
C LEU A 64 4.14 4.97 -5.36
N HIS A 65 3.84 4.70 -6.63
CA HIS A 65 4.01 5.66 -7.72
C HIS A 65 3.19 6.94 -7.48
N LEU A 66 1.89 6.81 -7.17
CA LEU A 66 1.03 7.97 -6.89
C LEU A 66 1.45 8.73 -5.63
N ALA A 67 1.94 8.05 -4.60
CA ALA A 67 2.44 8.70 -3.39
C ALA A 67 3.67 9.58 -3.70
N LEU A 68 4.66 9.05 -4.42
CA LEU A 68 5.85 9.81 -4.80
C LEU A 68 5.51 10.95 -5.79
N GLU A 69 4.61 10.70 -6.76
CA GLU A 69 4.14 11.73 -7.69
C GLU A 69 3.47 12.89 -6.96
N ALA A 70 2.57 12.58 -6.03
CA ALA A 70 1.86 13.60 -5.26
C ALA A 70 2.77 14.36 -4.27
N LEU A 71 3.91 13.78 -3.90
CA LEU A 71 4.98 14.45 -3.14
C LEU A 71 5.92 15.29 -4.02
N GLY A 72 5.72 15.30 -5.33
CA GLY A 72 6.48 16.09 -6.29
C GLY A 72 7.85 15.51 -6.63
N ILE A 73 8.08 14.21 -6.38
CA ILE A 73 9.33 13.54 -6.76
C ILE A 73 9.47 13.54 -8.28
N GLY A 74 10.64 13.95 -8.78
CA GLY A 74 10.89 14.03 -10.21
C GLY A 74 12.38 14.06 -10.61
N PRO A 75 12.70 14.47 -11.84
CA PRO A 75 14.07 14.51 -12.33
C PRO A 75 14.99 15.36 -11.46
N GLY A 76 16.13 14.78 -11.09
CA GLY A 76 17.14 15.43 -10.24
C GLY A 76 16.97 15.14 -8.74
N ASP A 77 15.84 14.57 -8.32
CA ASP A 77 15.66 14.07 -6.96
C ASP A 77 16.28 12.69 -6.78
N GLU A 78 16.56 12.33 -5.53
CA GLU A 78 17.04 11.02 -5.12
C GLU A 78 16.12 10.43 -4.05
N VAL A 79 15.69 9.18 -4.24
CA VAL A 79 14.88 8.41 -3.29
C VAL A 79 15.73 7.31 -2.68
N ILE A 80 15.82 7.28 -1.35
CA ILE A 80 16.49 6.20 -0.62
C ILE A 80 15.53 5.02 -0.46
N THR A 81 15.98 3.83 -0.77
CA THR A 81 15.32 2.57 -0.40
C THR A 81 16.38 1.50 -0.12
N THR A 82 15.96 0.26 0.04
CA THR A 82 16.84 -0.83 0.48
C THR A 82 17.30 -1.74 -0.65
N THR A 83 18.46 -2.36 -0.48
CA THR A 83 18.98 -3.44 -1.32
C THR A 83 18.09 -4.70 -1.28
N HIS A 84 17.36 -4.93 -0.18
CA HIS A 84 16.55 -6.13 0.02
C HIS A 84 15.06 -5.84 -0.09
N THR A 85 14.56 -5.74 -1.32
CA THR A 85 13.14 -5.45 -1.59
C THR A 85 12.64 -6.06 -2.90
N PHE A 86 11.35 -5.91 -3.19
CA PHE A 86 10.77 -6.11 -4.51
C PHE A 86 10.99 -4.88 -5.40
N THR A 87 11.13 -5.08 -6.72
CA THR A 87 11.44 -4.01 -7.69
C THR A 87 10.54 -2.77 -7.58
N ALA A 88 9.27 -2.96 -7.22
CA ALA A 88 8.28 -1.89 -7.07
C ALA A 88 8.73 -0.74 -6.15
N SER A 89 9.49 -1.01 -5.08
CA SER A 89 9.89 0.04 -4.13
C SER A 89 10.91 1.02 -4.73
N ALA A 90 11.67 0.61 -5.75
CA ALA A 90 12.68 1.41 -6.43
C ALA A 90 12.22 1.90 -7.82
N GLU A 91 11.58 1.03 -8.61
CA GLU A 91 11.25 1.32 -10.02
C GLU A 91 10.28 2.49 -10.18
N VAL A 92 9.39 2.70 -9.21
CA VAL A 92 8.41 3.79 -9.25
C VAL A 92 9.07 5.17 -9.16
N ALA A 93 10.21 5.30 -8.47
CA ALA A 93 10.99 6.53 -8.48
C ALA A 93 11.62 6.76 -9.88
N ARG A 94 12.06 5.68 -10.54
CA ARG A 94 12.57 5.74 -11.91
C ARG A 94 11.50 6.10 -12.93
N TYR A 95 10.24 5.70 -12.74
CA TYR A 95 9.12 6.12 -13.59
C TYR A 95 8.94 7.65 -13.60
N LEU A 96 9.26 8.30 -12.47
CA LEU A 96 9.21 9.75 -12.30
C LEU A 96 10.51 10.46 -12.74
N GLY A 97 11.53 9.71 -13.17
CA GLY A 97 12.84 10.25 -13.55
C GLY A 97 13.77 10.59 -12.38
N ALA A 98 13.39 10.27 -11.14
CA ALA A 98 14.22 10.44 -9.95
C ALA A 98 15.26 9.30 -9.84
N ASP A 99 16.42 9.57 -9.25
CA ASP A 99 17.44 8.55 -8.96
C ASP A 99 17.09 7.73 -7.72
N VAL A 100 17.60 6.50 -7.66
CA VAL A 100 17.43 5.61 -6.50
C VAL A 100 18.77 5.41 -5.82
N ARG A 101 18.80 5.65 -4.51
CA ARG A 101 19.94 5.32 -3.65
C ARG A 101 19.62 4.11 -2.80
N LEU A 102 20.29 3.00 -3.12
CA LEU A 102 20.15 1.76 -2.36
C LEU A 102 21.01 1.83 -1.09
N VAL A 103 20.41 1.49 0.03
CA VAL A 103 21.04 1.42 1.35
C VAL A 103 20.90 0.00 1.88
N ASP A 104 21.94 -0.46 2.57
CA ASP A 104 21.99 -1.82 3.08
C ASP A 104 21.00 -2.06 4.22
N VAL A 105 20.80 -3.33 4.56
CA VAL A 105 19.88 -3.77 5.61
C VAL A 105 20.61 -4.11 6.90
N ASP A 106 19.87 -4.04 8.00
CA ASP A 106 20.24 -4.75 9.22
C ASP A 106 20.19 -6.27 8.94
N PRO A 107 21.26 -7.04 9.24
CA PRO A 107 21.35 -8.45 8.88
C PRO A 107 20.47 -9.38 9.73
N VAL A 108 19.87 -8.88 10.82
CA VAL A 108 18.99 -9.64 11.70
C VAL A 108 17.54 -9.46 11.28
N THR A 109 17.14 -8.23 10.96
CA THR A 109 15.76 -7.87 10.63
C THR A 109 15.47 -7.89 9.13
N PHE A 110 16.52 -7.78 8.30
CA PHE A 110 16.46 -7.56 6.85
C PHE A 110 15.70 -6.29 6.42
N ASN A 111 15.43 -5.39 7.36
CA ASN A 111 14.90 -4.08 7.09
C ASN A 111 16.05 -3.07 6.91
N ILE A 112 15.77 -1.97 6.21
CA ILE A 112 16.75 -0.91 5.96
C ILE A 112 17.38 -0.39 7.27
N ASP A 113 18.71 -0.29 7.33
CA ASP A 113 19.41 0.21 8.52
C ASP A 113 19.29 1.74 8.62
N PRO A 114 18.64 2.30 9.67
CA PRO A 114 18.53 3.75 9.85
C PRO A 114 19.87 4.49 9.89
N ALA A 115 20.92 3.89 10.46
CA ALA A 115 22.24 4.54 10.53
C ALA A 115 22.90 4.64 9.15
N ALA A 116 22.77 3.58 8.34
CA ALA A 116 23.19 3.59 6.95
C ALA A 116 22.37 4.58 6.11
N VAL A 117 21.06 4.72 6.38
CA VAL A 117 20.21 5.74 5.74
C VAL A 117 20.74 7.14 6.05
N GLU A 118 20.98 7.47 7.32
CA GLU A 118 21.48 8.78 7.73
C GLU A 118 22.80 9.14 7.03
N THR A 119 23.71 8.17 6.91
CA THR A 119 24.99 8.34 6.21
C THR A 119 24.81 8.52 4.69
N ALA A 120 23.76 7.92 4.12
CA ALA A 120 23.47 7.98 2.70
C ALA A 120 22.75 9.27 2.26
N ILE A 121 22.28 10.11 3.18
CA ILE A 121 21.60 11.36 2.82
C ILE A 121 22.57 12.29 2.10
N GLY A 122 22.19 12.70 0.88
CA GLY A 122 22.89 13.67 0.06
C GLY A 122 22.03 14.90 -0.25
N PRO A 123 22.58 15.90 -0.96
CA PRO A 123 21.87 17.14 -1.28
C PRO A 123 20.66 16.96 -2.19
N ARG A 124 20.56 15.83 -2.90
CA ARG A 124 19.43 15.48 -3.79
C ARG A 124 18.40 14.59 -3.10
N THR A 125 18.69 14.06 -1.92
CA THR A 125 17.78 13.14 -1.23
C THR A 125 16.49 13.86 -0.85
N LYS A 126 15.35 13.32 -1.28
CA LYS A 126 14.01 13.90 -1.03
C LYS A 126 13.10 12.99 -0.23
N ALA A 127 13.21 11.68 -0.42
CA ALA A 127 12.33 10.73 0.21
C ALA A 127 13.06 9.46 0.62
N ILE A 128 12.50 8.80 1.63
CA ILE A 128 12.86 7.46 2.07
C ILE A 128 11.64 6.56 1.81
N VAL A 129 11.86 5.42 1.16
CA VAL A 129 10.87 4.37 0.96
C VAL A 129 11.33 3.14 1.74
N PRO A 130 11.04 3.05 3.06
CA PRO A 130 11.33 1.85 3.82
C PRO A 130 10.32 0.76 3.48
N VAL A 131 10.78 -0.49 3.55
CA VAL A 131 9.97 -1.68 3.28
C VAL A 131 9.84 -2.43 4.60
N HIS A 132 8.62 -2.81 4.98
CA HIS A 132 8.40 -3.68 6.12
C HIS A 132 8.55 -5.15 5.69
N TYR A 133 9.80 -5.58 5.58
CA TYR A 133 10.15 -6.87 4.98
C TYR A 133 9.57 -8.06 5.77
N GLY A 134 9.04 -9.05 5.05
CA GLY A 134 8.45 -10.26 5.65
C GLY A 134 7.25 -10.03 6.59
N GLY A 135 6.71 -8.80 6.68
CA GLY A 135 5.71 -8.42 7.67
C GLY A 135 6.31 -8.01 9.02
N LEU A 136 7.63 -7.96 9.15
CA LEU A 136 8.31 -7.29 10.25
C LEU A 136 8.43 -5.81 9.92
N ALA A 137 7.96 -4.94 10.80
CA ALA A 137 8.07 -3.51 10.57
C ALA A 137 9.54 -3.03 10.66
N ALA A 138 9.98 -2.25 9.68
CA ALA A 138 11.18 -1.43 9.78
C ALA A 138 11.17 -0.53 11.04
N ASP A 139 12.34 -0.06 11.44
CA ASP A 139 12.52 0.85 12.58
C ASP A 139 12.00 2.26 12.27
N MET A 140 10.68 2.37 12.18
CA MET A 140 10.00 3.60 11.81
C MET A 140 10.24 4.76 12.79
N PRO A 141 10.33 4.57 14.12
CA PRO A 141 10.65 5.66 15.03
C PRO A 141 11.97 6.35 14.66
N HIS A 142 13.03 5.58 14.38
CA HIS A 142 14.30 6.15 13.95
C HIS A 142 14.24 6.77 12.54
N LEU A 143 13.62 6.08 11.57
CA LEU A 143 13.50 6.59 10.20
C LEU A 143 12.70 7.89 10.13
N LEU A 144 11.60 8.00 10.88
CA LEU A 144 10.79 9.22 10.96
C LEU A 144 11.56 10.36 11.65
N ALA A 145 12.36 10.05 12.68
CA ALA A 145 13.21 11.05 13.33
C ALA A 145 14.30 11.61 12.38
N ILE A 146 14.94 10.72 11.61
CA ILE A 146 15.90 11.11 10.56
C ILE A 146 15.19 11.98 9.53
N ALA A 147 14.05 11.53 9.00
CA ALA A 147 13.31 12.27 7.99
C ALA A 147 12.92 13.68 8.46
N ALA A 148 12.43 13.81 9.70
CA ALA A 148 12.09 15.09 10.30
C ALA A 148 13.30 16.04 10.41
N ARG A 149 14.46 15.53 10.87
CA ARG A 149 15.69 16.34 11.02
C ARG A 149 16.22 16.84 9.68
N HIS A 150 16.07 16.06 8.61
CA HIS A 150 16.59 16.37 7.28
C HIS A 150 15.53 16.94 6.31
N GLY A 151 14.28 17.10 6.75
CA GLY A 151 13.19 17.58 5.91
C GLY A 151 12.82 16.63 4.76
N LEU A 152 13.03 15.32 4.95
CA LEU A 152 12.73 14.29 3.97
C LEU A 152 11.29 13.80 4.08
N LYS A 153 10.77 13.29 2.97
CA LYS A 153 9.48 12.59 2.90
C LYS A 153 9.63 11.11 3.23
N VAL A 154 8.58 10.50 3.77
CA VAL A 154 8.56 9.06 4.05
C VAL A 154 7.33 8.41 3.42
N VAL A 155 7.55 7.45 2.53
CA VAL A 155 6.50 6.61 1.95
C VAL A 155 6.77 5.16 2.32
N GLU A 156 5.98 4.61 3.24
CA GLU A 156 6.13 3.22 3.67
C GLU A 156 5.63 2.25 2.60
N ASP A 157 6.48 1.31 2.19
CA ASP A 157 6.07 0.11 1.48
C ASP A 157 5.63 -0.96 2.49
N ALA A 158 4.31 -1.04 2.68
CA ALA A 158 3.63 -1.96 3.56
C ALA A 158 3.00 -3.14 2.82
N ALA A 159 3.54 -3.51 1.65
CA ALA A 159 3.03 -4.62 0.86
C ALA A 159 2.95 -5.96 1.63
N HIS A 160 3.77 -6.15 2.67
CA HIS A 160 3.79 -7.35 3.53
C HIS A 160 3.21 -7.14 4.92
N ALA A 161 2.82 -5.90 5.26
CA ALA A 161 2.72 -5.47 6.64
C ALA A 161 1.31 -5.16 7.12
N LEU A 162 0.26 -5.61 6.43
CA LEU A 162 -1.09 -5.57 7.00
C LEU A 162 -1.35 -6.84 7.85
N PRO A 163 -1.79 -6.74 9.12
CA PRO A 163 -1.89 -5.59 10.04
C PRO A 163 -0.79 -5.59 11.10
N THR A 164 0.43 -5.29 10.69
CA THR A 164 1.64 -5.21 11.54
C THR A 164 1.59 -3.95 12.39
N THR A 165 2.25 -4.01 13.55
CA THR A 165 2.35 -2.87 14.48
C THR A 165 3.79 -2.47 14.75
N VAL A 166 4.01 -1.18 14.99
CA VAL A 166 5.24 -0.59 15.53
C VAL A 166 4.90 0.03 16.88
N GLY A 167 5.48 -0.47 17.97
CA GLY A 167 5.21 0.05 19.32
C GLY A 167 3.71 0.03 19.70
N GLY A 168 2.94 -0.92 19.16
CA GLY A 168 1.49 -1.03 19.36
C GLY A 168 0.62 -0.21 18.42
N ALA A 169 1.19 0.74 17.66
CA ALA A 169 0.47 1.45 16.60
C ALA A 169 0.49 0.66 15.29
N LEU A 170 -0.60 0.65 14.52
CA LEU A 170 -0.66 -0.04 13.24
C LEU A 170 0.24 0.66 12.20
N VAL A 171 0.96 -0.13 11.39
CA VAL A 171 1.52 0.38 10.13
C VAL A 171 0.37 0.99 9.32
N GLY A 172 0.56 2.19 8.78
CA GLY A 172 -0.51 2.99 8.16
C GLY A 172 -1.06 4.12 9.03
N THR A 173 -0.80 4.12 10.35
CA THR A 173 -1.24 5.20 11.26
C THR A 173 -0.09 6.09 11.74
N LEU A 174 1.13 5.82 11.30
CA LEU A 174 2.35 6.52 11.70
C LEU A 174 2.44 7.94 11.09
N ALA A 175 3.50 8.67 11.41
CA ALA A 175 3.73 10.05 10.95
C ALA A 175 4.36 10.14 9.55
N SER A 176 4.34 9.05 8.78
CA SER A 176 4.77 9.01 7.38
C SER A 176 3.87 9.87 6.49
N ASP A 177 4.38 10.33 5.35
CA ASP A 177 3.57 11.08 4.39
C ASP A 177 2.53 10.18 3.71
N ALA A 178 2.89 8.92 3.46
CA ALA A 178 1.97 7.90 2.97
C ALA A 178 2.43 6.49 3.35
N THR A 179 1.48 5.56 3.41
CA THR A 179 1.73 4.13 3.54
C THR A 179 0.98 3.39 2.45
N VAL A 180 1.61 2.43 1.79
CA VAL A 180 1.00 1.69 0.69
C VAL A 180 0.94 0.20 0.97
N PHE A 181 -0.27 -0.35 0.96
CA PHE A 181 -0.54 -1.77 1.15
C PHE A 181 -0.75 -2.48 -0.19
N SER A 182 -0.48 -3.78 -0.21
CA SER A 182 -0.69 -4.66 -1.37
C SER A 182 -1.77 -5.69 -1.07
N PHE A 183 -2.63 -5.93 -2.06
CA PHE A 183 -3.67 -6.96 -2.07
C PHE A 183 -3.48 -7.95 -3.22
N TYR A 184 -2.22 -8.14 -3.65
CA TYR A 184 -1.86 -9.18 -4.60
C TYR A 184 -2.20 -10.57 -4.05
N ALA A 185 -2.39 -11.55 -4.95
CA ALA A 185 -2.85 -12.91 -4.67
C ALA A 185 -2.24 -13.60 -3.43
N THR A 186 -0.99 -13.32 -3.09
CA THR A 186 -0.24 -13.99 -2.01
C THR A 186 -0.13 -13.19 -0.71
N LYS A 187 -0.68 -11.97 -0.65
CA LYS A 187 -0.59 -11.10 0.54
C LYS A 187 -1.54 -11.56 1.66
N THR A 188 -1.45 -10.93 2.83
CA THR A 188 -2.27 -11.31 4.00
C THR A 188 -3.76 -11.30 3.69
N ILE A 189 -4.22 -10.27 2.97
CA ILE A 189 -5.53 -10.22 2.32
C ILE A 189 -5.31 -10.07 0.82
N THR A 190 -6.28 -10.47 0.01
CA THR A 190 -6.17 -10.41 -1.46
C THR A 190 -7.43 -9.87 -2.14
N THR A 191 -7.23 -9.17 -3.24
CA THR A 191 -8.28 -8.79 -4.19
C THR A 191 -8.00 -9.34 -5.60
N GLY A 192 -7.14 -10.36 -5.68
CA GLY A 192 -6.50 -10.81 -6.91
C GLY A 192 -5.35 -9.88 -7.29
N GLU A 193 -5.72 -8.66 -7.68
CA GLU A 193 -4.82 -7.51 -7.86
C GLU A 193 -5.37 -6.31 -7.09
N GLY A 194 -4.51 -5.57 -6.40
CA GLY A 194 -4.94 -4.40 -5.66
C GLY A 194 -3.88 -3.80 -4.73
N GLY A 195 -4.19 -2.62 -4.24
CA GLY A 195 -3.46 -1.95 -3.18
C GLY A 195 -4.28 -0.82 -2.56
N MET A 196 -3.75 -0.25 -1.49
CA MET A 196 -4.35 0.90 -0.80
C MET A 196 -3.24 1.88 -0.45
N LEU A 197 -3.36 3.12 -0.92
CA LEU A 197 -2.58 4.24 -0.41
C LEU A 197 -3.34 4.84 0.77
N VAL A 198 -2.66 5.00 1.90
CA VAL A 198 -3.19 5.66 3.10
C VAL A 198 -2.33 6.87 3.43
N THR A 199 -2.96 7.99 3.77
CA THR A 199 -2.26 9.22 4.17
C THR A 199 -3.16 10.09 5.05
N ARG A 200 -2.56 10.96 5.89
CA ARG A 200 -3.26 12.07 6.56
C ARG A 200 -3.32 13.34 5.72
N ASN A 201 -2.52 13.41 4.65
CA ASN A 201 -2.45 14.59 3.81
C ASN A 201 -3.60 14.58 2.79
N GLU A 202 -4.61 15.42 3.03
CA GLU A 202 -5.78 15.55 2.17
C GLU A 202 -5.42 15.94 0.73
N ALA A 203 -4.39 16.78 0.54
CA ALA A 203 -3.94 17.19 -0.79
C ALA A 203 -3.27 16.03 -1.54
N LEU A 204 -2.48 15.20 -0.84
CA LEU A 204 -1.88 13.99 -1.41
C LEU A 204 -2.97 13.00 -1.83
N ALA A 205 -3.95 12.75 -0.95
CA ALA A 205 -5.07 11.86 -1.26
C ALA A 205 -5.92 12.38 -2.44
N ALA A 206 -6.21 13.68 -2.49
CA ALA A 206 -6.95 14.30 -3.58
C ALA A 206 -6.17 14.18 -4.91
N ARG A 207 -4.86 14.44 -4.89
CA ARG A 207 -3.98 14.27 -6.05
C ARG A 207 -3.99 12.82 -6.54
N ALA A 208 -3.85 11.85 -5.63
CA ALA A 208 -3.88 10.43 -5.97
C ALA A 208 -5.22 9.99 -6.58
N ARG A 209 -6.37 10.47 -6.08
CA ARG A 209 -7.70 10.18 -6.67
C ARG A 209 -7.86 10.70 -8.09
N VAL A 210 -7.33 11.90 -8.37
CA VAL A 210 -7.30 12.47 -9.73
C VAL A 210 -6.35 11.67 -10.63
N MET A 211 -5.14 11.41 -10.16
CA MET A 211 -4.10 10.76 -10.96
C MET A 211 -4.31 9.28 -11.19
N ARG A 212 -5.02 8.55 -10.31
CA ARG A 212 -5.37 7.14 -10.58
C ARG A 212 -6.35 6.97 -11.74
N LEU A 213 -7.02 8.04 -12.18
CA LEU A 213 -8.06 8.02 -13.20
C LEU A 213 -7.88 9.13 -14.24
N HIS A 214 -6.79 9.03 -15.00
CA HIS A 214 -6.44 9.87 -16.15
C HIS A 214 -6.27 11.37 -15.86
N GLY A 215 -6.14 11.77 -14.60
CA GLY A 215 -5.97 13.18 -14.24
C GLY A 215 -7.25 13.98 -14.41
N ILE A 216 -8.40 13.31 -14.31
CA ILE A 216 -9.71 13.94 -14.48
C ILE A 216 -10.09 14.71 -13.20
N SER A 217 -10.51 15.97 -13.34
CA SER A 217 -10.84 16.89 -12.23
C SER A 217 -12.03 16.47 -11.35
N ARG A 218 -12.75 15.41 -11.75
CA ARG A 218 -13.88 14.83 -11.00
C ARG A 218 -13.62 13.36 -10.74
N ASP A 219 -13.80 12.95 -9.50
CA ASP A 219 -13.84 11.52 -9.16
C ASP A 219 -15.00 10.85 -9.90
N ALA A 220 -14.87 9.55 -10.17
CA ALA A 220 -15.90 8.75 -10.83
C ALA A 220 -17.25 8.88 -10.09
N PHE A 221 -17.23 8.97 -8.77
CA PHE A 221 -18.44 9.05 -7.93
C PHE A 221 -19.26 10.33 -8.15
N ASP A 222 -18.63 11.49 -8.33
CA ASP A 222 -19.32 12.76 -8.56
C ASP A 222 -20.10 12.78 -9.88
N ARG A 223 -19.71 11.92 -10.84
CA ARG A 223 -20.42 11.76 -12.11
C ARG A 223 -21.79 11.11 -11.95
N PHE A 224 -22.01 10.39 -10.86
CA PHE A 224 -23.21 9.58 -10.64
C PHE A 224 -24.15 10.18 -9.59
N THR A 225 -23.71 11.20 -8.85
CA THR A 225 -24.52 11.93 -7.88
C THR A 225 -24.94 13.33 -8.36
N ALA A 226 -24.30 13.89 -9.40
CA ALA A 226 -24.60 15.22 -9.91
C ALA A 226 -25.93 15.30 -10.69
N LYS A 227 -26.73 16.35 -10.41
CA LYS A 227 -28.01 16.65 -11.08
C LYS A 227 -27.88 17.35 -12.44
N VAL A 228 -26.65 17.59 -12.90
CA VAL A 228 -26.30 18.33 -14.14
C VAL A 228 -25.53 17.37 -15.05
N PRO A 229 -25.68 17.43 -16.40
CA PRO A 229 -25.15 16.38 -17.28
C PRO A 229 -23.66 16.07 -17.03
N SER A 230 -23.38 14.80 -16.72
CA SER A 230 -22.09 14.31 -16.22
C SER A 230 -21.01 14.13 -17.29
N TRP A 231 -21.22 14.66 -18.50
CA TRP A 231 -20.29 14.52 -19.63
C TRP A 231 -19.11 15.49 -19.57
N TYR A 232 -19.26 16.62 -18.89
CA TYR A 232 -18.18 17.61 -18.79
C TYR A 232 -17.21 17.26 -17.66
N TYR A 233 -15.94 17.14 -18.03
CA TYR A 233 -14.80 17.00 -17.12
C TYR A 233 -13.57 17.63 -17.75
N GLU A 234 -12.62 18.05 -16.91
CA GLU A 234 -11.33 18.57 -17.37
C GLU A 234 -10.23 17.55 -17.08
N ILE A 235 -9.19 17.56 -17.92
CA ILE A 235 -7.94 16.84 -17.67
C ILE A 235 -6.96 17.86 -17.11
N VAL A 236 -6.70 17.80 -15.80
CA VAL A 236 -5.84 18.77 -15.10
C VAL A 236 -4.37 18.33 -15.09
N ALA A 237 -4.10 17.08 -15.44
CA ALA A 237 -2.77 16.51 -15.55
C ALA A 237 -2.79 15.23 -16.42
N PRO A 238 -1.66 14.81 -16.99
CA PRO A 238 -1.54 13.50 -17.64
C PRO A 238 -1.52 12.38 -16.59
N GLY A 239 -2.70 11.97 -16.10
CA GLY A 239 -2.82 10.90 -15.11
C GLY A 239 -2.74 9.49 -15.68
N PHE A 240 -2.86 8.51 -14.79
CA PHE A 240 -2.69 7.09 -15.06
C PHE A 240 -4.02 6.32 -15.01
N LYS A 241 -3.96 5.01 -15.25
CA LYS A 241 -5.11 4.10 -15.13
C LYS A 241 -4.86 3.08 -14.02
N TYR A 242 -5.07 3.50 -12.79
CA TYR A 242 -4.74 2.74 -11.57
C TYR A 242 -5.92 2.53 -10.62
N ASN A 243 -7.15 2.85 -11.05
CA ASN A 243 -8.34 2.69 -10.22
C ASN A 243 -8.67 1.21 -9.94
N LEU A 244 -9.10 0.90 -8.71
CA LEU A 244 -9.57 -0.43 -8.32
C LEU A 244 -11.03 -0.64 -8.72
N THR A 245 -11.38 -1.83 -9.21
CA THR A 245 -12.76 -2.17 -9.58
C THR A 245 -13.62 -2.52 -8.36
N ASP A 246 -14.94 -2.35 -8.45
CA ASP A 246 -15.86 -2.81 -7.42
C ASP A 246 -15.84 -4.34 -7.24
N ILE A 247 -15.43 -5.09 -8.27
CA ILE A 247 -15.23 -6.54 -8.19
C ILE A 247 -14.07 -6.86 -7.24
N ALA A 248 -12.92 -6.20 -7.43
CA ALA A 248 -11.77 -6.39 -6.56
C ALA A 248 -12.03 -5.82 -5.16
N ALA A 249 -12.71 -4.68 -5.07
CA ALA A 249 -13.11 -4.10 -3.77
C ALA A 249 -14.08 -4.99 -2.99
N ALA A 250 -15.00 -5.70 -3.66
CA ALA A 250 -15.89 -6.67 -3.03
C ALA A 250 -15.12 -7.78 -2.30
N LEU A 251 -14.09 -8.35 -2.94
CA LEU A 251 -13.18 -9.29 -2.26
C LEU A 251 -12.51 -8.63 -1.05
N GLY A 252 -11.99 -7.42 -1.24
CA GLY A 252 -11.26 -6.68 -0.21
C GLY A 252 -12.10 -6.39 1.04
N ILE A 253 -13.36 -6.00 0.87
CA ILE A 253 -14.30 -5.75 1.98
C ILE A 253 -14.46 -6.98 2.87
N GLN A 254 -14.59 -8.18 2.28
CA GLN A 254 -14.79 -9.41 3.05
C GLN A 254 -13.47 -9.90 3.66
N GLN A 255 -12.38 -9.82 2.90
CA GLN A 255 -11.05 -10.21 3.38
C GLN A 255 -10.55 -9.33 4.52
N LEU A 256 -10.83 -8.02 4.50
CA LEU A 256 -10.41 -7.09 5.54
C LEU A 256 -10.96 -7.46 6.92
N LYS A 257 -12.21 -7.98 6.98
CA LYS A 257 -12.81 -8.47 8.23
C LYS A 257 -12.04 -9.66 8.84
N LYS A 258 -11.29 -10.40 8.01
CA LYS A 258 -10.53 -11.59 8.38
C LYS A 258 -9.04 -11.29 8.62
N ALA A 259 -8.58 -10.06 8.34
CA ALA A 259 -7.16 -9.69 8.36
C ALA A 259 -6.44 -10.04 9.68
N HIS A 260 -7.06 -9.76 10.83
CA HIS A 260 -6.48 -10.11 12.13
C HIS A 260 -6.42 -11.62 12.37
N ALA A 261 -7.46 -12.38 11.97
CA ALA A 261 -7.47 -13.83 12.08
C ALA A 261 -6.39 -14.47 11.18
N PHE A 262 -6.22 -13.97 9.95
CA PHE A 262 -5.15 -14.41 9.06
C PHE A 262 -3.77 -14.13 9.65
N ARG A 263 -3.56 -12.94 10.22
CA ARG A 263 -2.30 -12.61 10.91
C ARG A 263 -2.05 -13.52 12.09
N GLN A 264 -3.06 -13.78 12.92
CA GLN A 264 -2.95 -14.67 14.07
C GLN A 264 -2.54 -16.08 13.61
N ARG A 265 -3.20 -16.62 12.59
CA ARG A 265 -2.89 -17.94 12.06
C ARG A 265 -1.46 -18.02 11.52
N ARG A 266 -1.00 -16.99 10.81
CA ARG A 266 0.39 -16.90 10.33
C ARG A 266 1.40 -16.88 11.49
N ALA A 267 1.11 -16.13 12.56
CA ALA A 267 1.96 -16.08 13.74
C ALA A 267 2.06 -17.44 14.47
N GLU A 268 0.95 -18.18 14.59
CA GLU A 268 0.97 -19.54 15.16
C GLU A 268 1.84 -20.50 14.34
N ILE A 269 1.80 -20.40 13.00
CA ILE A 269 2.62 -21.23 12.12
C ILE A 269 4.10 -20.84 12.23
N ALA A 270 4.40 -19.54 12.25
CA ALA A 270 5.77 -19.04 12.44
C ALA A 270 6.37 -19.54 13.76
N ALA A 271 5.63 -19.44 14.88
CA ALA A 271 6.09 -19.92 16.18
C ALA A 271 6.41 -21.44 16.18
N ARG A 272 5.69 -22.23 15.38
CA ARG A 272 6.00 -23.66 15.20
C ARG A 272 7.29 -23.88 14.43
N TYR A 273 7.57 -23.06 13.42
CA TYR A 273 8.85 -23.09 12.71
C TYR A 273 10.00 -22.65 13.61
N ASP A 274 9.83 -21.56 14.37
CA ASP A 274 10.85 -21.08 15.32
C ASP A 274 11.21 -22.17 16.34
N ALA A 275 10.20 -22.83 16.92
CA ALA A 275 10.43 -23.94 17.86
C ALA A 275 11.12 -25.15 17.21
N ALA A 276 10.76 -25.49 15.96
CA ALA A 276 11.34 -26.62 15.24
C ALA A 276 12.78 -26.39 14.81
N PHE A 277 13.15 -25.12 14.56
CA PHE A 277 14.48 -24.72 14.07
C PHE A 277 15.35 -24.04 15.13
N ALA A 278 14.94 -24.02 16.40
CA ALA A 278 15.65 -23.33 17.49
C ALA A 278 17.11 -23.79 17.73
N ALA A 279 17.50 -24.95 17.20
CA ALA A 279 18.84 -25.53 17.34
C ALA A 279 19.73 -25.35 16.09
N LEU A 280 19.20 -24.73 15.02
CA LEU A 280 19.97 -24.31 13.84
C LEU A 280 20.54 -22.91 14.06
#